data_AF-A0A6B0YBN6-F1
#
_entry.id   AF-A0A6B0YBN6-F1
#
_cell.length_a   1.000
_cell.length_b   1.000
_cell.length_c   1.000
_cell.angle_alpha   90.00
_cell.angle_beta   90.00
_cell.angle_gamma   90.00
#
_symmetry.space_group_name_H-M   'P 1'
#
loop_
_entity.id
_entity.type
_entity.pdbx_description
1 polymer ?
#
loop_
_entity_poly.entity_id
_entity_poly.type
_entity_poly.pdbx_seq_one_letter_code
_entity_poly.pdbx_strand_id
1 'polypeptide(L)'
;MSRRRRGRDVNGVVVLDKPRGMSSNDAVQRVKRMYSARKVGHTGSLDPLATGVLPLCLGDATKFSQYLLTSDKTYVATLRLGVSTDSGDSDGRILEQRAVGDMPRERIEEALDDFRGDIEQVPSMFSAVKHQGKPLYKLARQGIEIEREARPVTIYRNEIVDFTDDRLTLEVHCSKGTYVRTIAHDLGEQLGCGAHVEALRRTTAGPYREDDLVTFDEMSRMAELGRLDEALQPVATAVGQWPTVELAGAPAFYLKQGQPVLVPHAPTEGWVRLYEQENNDGRFIGVGEILGDGRVAPRRLIV
;
A
#
# COMPACT_ATOMS: atom_id res chain seq x y z
N MET A 1 8.55 13.77 32.41
CA MET A 1 9.55 12.97 31.67
C MET A 1 8.85 11.88 30.89
N SER A 2 8.79 11.96 29.55
CA SER A 2 8.11 10.92 28.76
C SER A 2 8.94 9.64 28.83
N ARG A 3 8.26 8.51 29.08
CA ARG A 3 8.89 7.19 29.22
C ARG A 3 9.69 6.89 27.94
N ARG A 4 11.03 6.85 28.05
CA ARG A 4 11.94 6.60 26.92
C ARG A 4 11.47 5.35 26.17
N ARG A 5 11.03 5.51 24.92
CA ARG A 5 10.48 4.41 24.12
C ARG A 5 11.56 3.34 23.95
N ARG A 6 11.27 2.11 24.44
CA ARG A 6 12.18 0.96 24.38
C ARG A 6 12.36 0.51 22.91
N GLY A 7 13.58 0.16 22.52
CA GLY A 7 13.92 -0.35 21.17
C GLY A 7 15.05 0.41 20.46
N ARG A 8 15.58 -0.18 19.39
CA ARG A 8 16.55 0.39 18.43
C ARG A 8 15.90 1.52 17.63
N ASP A 9 16.71 2.54 17.36
CA ASP A 9 16.35 3.71 16.54
C ASP A 9 16.75 3.46 15.09
N VAL A 10 16.03 2.54 14.45
CA VAL A 10 16.29 2.09 13.08
C VAL A 10 15.30 2.77 12.13
N ASN A 11 15.82 3.30 11.03
CA ASN A 11 15.08 4.10 10.06
C ASN A 11 15.24 3.50 8.66
N GLY A 12 14.13 3.27 7.98
CA GLY A 12 14.13 2.70 6.64
C GLY A 12 12.80 2.06 6.31
N VAL A 13 12.71 1.43 5.14
CA VAL A 13 11.53 0.71 4.69
C VAL A 13 11.90 -0.74 4.40
N VAL A 14 11.23 -1.69 5.05
CA VAL A 14 11.28 -3.10 4.64
C VAL A 14 10.17 -3.32 3.63
N VAL A 15 10.49 -3.80 2.44
CA VAL A 15 9.49 -4.20 1.44
C VAL A 15 9.25 -5.70 1.61
N LEU A 16 8.31 -6.05 2.47
CA LEU A 16 8.06 -7.44 2.83
C LEU A 16 7.23 -8.14 1.75
N ASP A 17 7.60 -9.36 1.36
CA ASP A 17 6.65 -10.28 0.71
C ASP A 17 5.77 -10.88 1.80
N LYS A 18 4.55 -10.34 1.95
CA LYS A 18 3.64 -10.80 2.99
C LYS A 18 3.17 -12.22 2.65
N PRO A 19 3.40 -13.23 3.51
CA PRO A 19 2.89 -14.57 3.26
C PRO A 19 1.36 -14.62 3.38
N ARG A 20 0.75 -15.61 2.71
CA ARG A 20 -0.68 -15.93 2.84
C ARG A 20 -0.99 -16.35 4.28
N GLY A 21 -2.19 -16.03 4.74
CA GLY A 21 -2.70 -16.34 6.09
C GLY A 21 -2.25 -15.38 7.19
N MET A 22 -1.26 -14.51 6.93
CA MET A 22 -0.78 -13.53 7.91
C MET A 22 -1.52 -12.19 7.78
N SER A 23 -1.96 -11.59 8.88
CA SER A 23 -2.47 -10.21 8.83
C SER A 23 -1.34 -9.19 8.66
N SER A 24 -1.64 -8.04 8.04
CA SER A 24 -0.66 -6.95 7.90
C SER A 24 -0.14 -6.42 9.24
N ASN A 25 -0.97 -6.47 10.30
CA ASN A 25 -0.53 -6.08 11.64
C ASN A 25 0.43 -7.11 12.26
N ASP A 26 0.20 -8.41 12.05
CA ASP A 26 1.12 -9.44 12.53
C ASP A 26 2.49 -9.32 11.86
N ALA A 27 2.50 -8.99 10.56
CA ALA A 27 3.73 -8.65 9.84
C ALA A 27 4.47 -7.47 10.47
N VAL A 28 3.77 -6.37 10.79
CA VAL A 28 4.32 -5.22 11.53
C VAL A 28 4.93 -5.66 12.87
N GLN A 29 4.22 -6.48 13.66
CA GLN A 29 4.73 -6.93 14.96
C GLN A 29 5.92 -7.88 14.83
N ARG A 30 5.97 -8.72 13.79
CA ARG A 30 7.11 -9.61 13.53
C ARG A 30 8.35 -8.81 13.14
N VAL A 31 8.25 -7.90 12.16
CA VAL A 31 9.37 -7.04 11.76
C VAL A 31 9.83 -6.15 12.91
N LYS A 32 8.91 -5.57 13.68
CA LYS A 32 9.25 -4.78 14.87
C LYS A 32 10.09 -5.56 15.88
N ARG A 33 9.77 -6.83 16.11
CA ARG A 33 10.55 -7.70 17.01
C ARG A 33 11.92 -8.05 16.43
N MET A 34 12.01 -8.43 15.15
CA MET A 34 13.28 -8.78 14.49
C MET A 34 14.29 -7.63 14.59
N TYR A 35 13.87 -6.40 14.30
CA TYR A 35 14.72 -5.22 14.40
C TYR A 35 14.86 -4.67 15.82
N SER A 36 14.11 -5.20 16.80
CA SER A 36 13.91 -4.55 18.11
C SER A 36 13.51 -3.07 17.97
N ALA A 37 12.77 -2.71 16.92
CA ALA A 37 12.52 -1.33 16.53
C ALA A 37 11.55 -0.62 17.49
N ARG A 38 11.78 0.67 17.75
CA ARG A 38 10.86 1.50 18.54
C ARG A 38 9.48 1.62 17.90
N LYS A 39 9.46 1.81 16.57
CA LYS A 39 8.26 2.15 15.80
C LYS A 39 8.31 1.47 14.44
N VAL A 40 7.20 0.84 14.06
CA VAL A 40 6.98 0.25 12.74
C VAL A 40 5.52 0.50 12.36
N GLY A 41 5.24 0.77 11.09
CA GLY A 41 3.88 0.85 10.54
C GLY A 41 3.85 0.41 9.08
N HIS A 42 2.73 -0.13 8.63
CA HIS A 42 2.52 -0.49 7.23
C HIS A 42 1.95 0.69 6.42
N THR A 43 2.02 0.60 5.09
CA THR A 43 1.58 1.67 4.18
C THR A 43 0.36 1.30 3.35
N GLY A 44 -0.30 0.20 3.68
CA GLY A 44 -1.56 -0.22 3.09
C GLY A 44 -1.82 -1.67 3.44
N SER A 45 -2.93 -1.95 4.12
CA SER A 45 -3.25 -3.31 4.54
C SER A 45 -3.44 -4.23 3.34
N LEU A 46 -2.96 -5.45 3.48
CA LEU A 46 -3.34 -6.62 2.70
C LEU A 46 -4.18 -7.55 3.59
N ASP A 47 -5.24 -8.09 3.00
CA ASP A 47 -6.06 -9.13 3.62
C ASP A 47 -5.21 -10.37 3.93
N PRO A 48 -5.61 -11.22 4.90
CA PRO A 48 -4.88 -12.44 5.25
C PRO A 48 -4.61 -13.35 4.03
N LEU A 49 -5.62 -13.57 3.18
CA LEU A 49 -5.51 -14.25 1.90
C LEU A 49 -4.39 -13.70 1.00
N ALA A 50 -4.26 -12.38 0.95
CA ALA A 50 -3.43 -11.72 -0.04
C ALA A 50 -1.93 -11.90 0.25
N THR A 51 -1.10 -11.82 -0.78
CA THR A 51 0.37 -11.90 -0.69
C THR A 51 1.05 -10.71 -1.36
N GLY A 52 2.38 -10.66 -1.32
CA GLY A 52 3.17 -9.70 -2.09
C GLY A 52 3.52 -8.43 -1.32
N VAL A 53 3.75 -7.36 -2.08
CA VAL A 53 4.42 -6.12 -1.64
C VAL A 53 3.71 -5.47 -0.46
N LEU A 54 4.34 -5.51 0.72
CA LEU A 54 3.91 -4.80 1.92
C LEU A 54 5.04 -3.91 2.45
N PRO A 55 5.06 -2.61 2.09
CA PRO A 55 6.05 -1.69 2.64
C PRO A 55 5.77 -1.43 4.13
N LEU A 56 6.79 -1.66 4.94
CA LEU A 56 6.80 -1.45 6.38
C LEU A 56 7.82 -0.36 6.69
N CYS A 57 7.34 0.79 7.14
CA CYS A 57 8.19 1.91 7.55
C CYS A 57 8.67 1.72 8.99
N LEU A 58 9.98 1.80 9.21
CA LEU A 58 10.62 1.75 10.53
C LEU A 58 11.06 3.15 10.97
N GLY A 59 10.92 3.45 12.26
CA GLY A 59 11.40 4.70 12.85
C GLY A 59 10.82 5.94 12.17
N ASP A 60 11.68 6.85 11.75
CA ASP A 60 11.31 8.09 11.08
C ASP A 60 10.74 7.91 9.67
N ALA A 61 10.95 6.76 9.03
CA ALA A 61 10.28 6.43 7.77
C ALA A 61 8.75 6.46 7.92
N THR A 62 8.23 6.21 9.14
CA THR A 62 6.80 6.27 9.42
C THR A 62 6.21 7.68 9.30
N LYS A 63 7.04 8.73 9.30
CA LYS A 63 6.59 10.11 9.05
C LYS A 63 6.13 10.32 7.60
N PHE A 64 6.56 9.44 6.68
CA PHE A 64 6.30 9.50 5.24
C PHE A 64 5.28 8.46 4.76
N SER A 65 4.76 7.61 5.66
CA SER A 65 3.83 6.53 5.28
C SER A 65 2.55 7.04 4.61
N GLN A 66 2.14 8.28 4.87
CA GLN A 66 0.95 8.87 4.24
C GLN A 66 1.06 8.90 2.72
N TYR A 67 2.25 9.14 2.17
CA TYR A 67 2.47 9.25 0.73
C TYR A 67 2.35 7.89 0.04
N LEU A 68 2.80 6.83 0.73
CA LEU A 68 2.64 5.45 0.29
C LEU A 68 1.20 4.94 0.49
N LEU A 69 0.50 5.40 1.53
CA LEU A 69 -0.93 5.10 1.71
C LEU A 69 -1.78 5.64 0.56
N THR A 70 -1.39 6.79 0.01
CA THR A 70 -2.10 7.44 -1.10
C THR A 70 -1.60 7.07 -2.50
N SER A 71 -0.51 6.31 -2.61
CA SER A 71 0.00 5.89 -3.93
C SER A 71 -0.95 4.95 -4.65
N ASP A 72 -0.64 4.65 -5.90
CA ASP A 72 -1.31 3.61 -6.65
C ASP A 72 -0.75 2.22 -6.29
N LYS A 73 -1.50 1.19 -6.64
CA LYS A 73 -1.18 -0.23 -6.36
C LYS A 73 -1.57 -1.08 -7.56
N THR A 74 -0.75 -2.10 -7.85
CA THR A 74 -1.06 -3.12 -8.85
C THR A 74 -1.25 -4.47 -8.16
N TYR A 75 -2.26 -5.21 -8.62
CA TYR A 75 -2.61 -6.53 -8.13
C TYR A 75 -2.72 -7.52 -9.28
N VAL A 76 -2.36 -8.76 -9.01
CA VAL A 76 -2.78 -9.93 -9.79
C VAL A 76 -3.79 -10.69 -8.93
N ALA A 77 -5.00 -10.87 -9.45
CA ALA A 77 -6.11 -11.46 -8.74
C ALA A 77 -6.72 -12.61 -9.53
N THR A 78 -6.81 -13.79 -8.92
CA THR A 78 -7.57 -14.92 -9.48
C THR A 78 -8.94 -14.94 -8.82
N LEU A 79 -9.97 -14.84 -9.65
CA LEU A 79 -11.37 -14.86 -9.29
C LEU A 79 -11.93 -16.25 -9.60
N ARG A 80 -12.74 -16.78 -8.68
CA ARG A 80 -13.54 -17.98 -8.91
C ARG A 80 -14.95 -17.56 -9.31
N LEU A 81 -15.31 -17.76 -10.57
CA LEU A 81 -16.65 -17.52 -11.09
C LEU A 81 -17.60 -18.63 -10.61
N GLY A 82 -18.89 -18.32 -10.52
CA GLY A 82 -19.93 -19.27 -10.12
C GLY A 82 -20.10 -19.44 -8.61
N VAL A 83 -19.30 -18.76 -7.78
CA VAL A 83 -19.35 -18.87 -6.32
C VAL A 83 -19.22 -17.49 -5.68
N SER A 84 -20.22 -17.07 -4.91
CA SER A 84 -20.18 -15.84 -4.11
C SER A 84 -19.98 -16.17 -2.63
N THR A 85 -19.20 -15.35 -1.92
CA THR A 85 -18.93 -15.49 -0.48
C THR A 85 -19.23 -14.22 0.30
N ASP A 86 -19.47 -14.34 1.60
CA ASP A 86 -19.79 -13.19 2.48
C ASP A 86 -18.64 -12.17 2.64
N SER A 87 -17.39 -12.62 2.54
CA SER A 87 -16.19 -11.78 2.60
C SER A 87 -15.77 -11.21 1.25
N GLY A 88 -16.30 -11.74 0.14
CA GLY A 88 -15.83 -11.49 -1.23
C GLY A 88 -14.51 -12.20 -1.57
N ASP A 89 -14.07 -13.14 -0.73
CA ASP A 89 -12.85 -13.95 -0.93
C ASP A 89 -13.00 -15.40 -0.46
N SER A 90 -11.97 -16.23 -0.72
CA SER A 90 -11.97 -17.66 -0.40
C SER A 90 -11.95 -17.99 1.10
N ASP A 91 -11.66 -17.01 1.96
CA ASP A 91 -11.65 -17.22 3.42
C ASP A 91 -13.07 -17.05 4.01
N GLY A 92 -14.05 -16.63 3.19
CA GLY A 92 -15.44 -16.43 3.57
C GLY A 92 -16.31 -17.69 3.50
N ARG A 93 -17.54 -17.56 3.96
CA ARG A 93 -18.59 -18.57 3.81
C ARG A 93 -19.26 -18.41 2.45
N ILE A 94 -19.44 -19.52 1.74
CA ILE A 94 -20.23 -19.55 0.51
C ILE A 94 -21.67 -19.12 0.80
N LEU A 95 -22.14 -18.13 0.04
CA LEU A 95 -23.52 -17.67 0.04
C LEU A 95 -24.33 -18.36 -1.05
N GLU A 96 -23.79 -18.35 -2.27
CA GLU A 96 -24.47 -18.86 -3.46
C GLU A 96 -23.49 -19.57 -4.39
N GLN A 97 -24.02 -20.54 -5.14
CA GLN A 97 -23.32 -21.20 -6.24
C GLN A 97 -24.23 -21.24 -7.46
N ARG A 98 -23.72 -20.79 -8.60
CA ARG A 98 -24.41 -20.78 -9.89
C ARG A 98 -23.51 -21.39 -10.96
N ALA A 99 -24.11 -22.03 -11.95
CA ALA A 99 -23.36 -22.52 -13.10
C ALA A 99 -22.79 -21.33 -13.88
N VAL A 100 -21.49 -21.36 -14.19
CA VAL A 100 -20.85 -20.37 -15.07
C VAL A 100 -21.32 -20.53 -16.52
N GLY A 101 -21.57 -21.78 -16.94
CA GLY A 101 -21.93 -22.12 -18.31
C GLY A 101 -20.77 -21.94 -19.29
N ASP A 102 -21.07 -21.99 -20.59
CA ASP A 102 -20.11 -21.67 -21.64
C ASP A 102 -19.94 -20.14 -21.72
N MET A 103 -19.03 -19.60 -20.92
CA MET A 103 -18.75 -18.16 -20.86
C MET A 103 -17.66 -17.79 -21.88
N PRO A 104 -17.98 -17.06 -22.96
CA PRO A 104 -16.95 -16.61 -23.91
C PRO A 104 -16.11 -15.50 -23.27
N ARG A 105 -14.81 -15.49 -23.56
CA ARG A 105 -13.86 -14.49 -23.03
C ARG A 105 -14.29 -13.07 -23.40
N GLU A 106 -14.85 -12.89 -24.58
CA GLU A 106 -15.33 -11.61 -25.10
C GLU A 106 -16.41 -11.00 -24.20
N ARG A 107 -17.30 -11.82 -23.65
CA ARG A 107 -18.35 -11.35 -22.71
C ARG A 107 -17.74 -10.87 -21.39
N ILE A 108 -16.66 -11.52 -20.94
CA ILE A 108 -15.93 -11.07 -19.74
C ILE A 108 -15.24 -9.75 -20.03
N GLU A 109 -14.61 -9.62 -21.20
CA GLU A 109 -13.93 -8.39 -21.62
C GLU A 109 -14.90 -7.20 -21.73
N GLU A 110 -16.08 -7.41 -22.32
CA GLU A 110 -17.15 -6.40 -22.38
C GLU A 110 -17.63 -6.00 -20.98
N ALA A 111 -17.82 -6.95 -20.07
CA ALA A 111 -18.22 -6.64 -18.69
C ALA A 111 -17.12 -5.89 -17.92
N LEU A 112 -15.84 -6.14 -18.24
CA LEU A 112 -14.71 -5.46 -17.59
C LEU A 112 -14.61 -3.97 -17.93
N ASP A 113 -15.23 -3.51 -19.03
CA ASP A 113 -15.23 -2.09 -19.41
C ASP A 113 -15.86 -1.19 -18.33
N ASP A 114 -16.89 -1.68 -17.63
CA ASP A 114 -17.55 -0.97 -16.53
C ASP A 114 -16.66 -0.85 -15.28
N PHE A 115 -15.54 -1.60 -15.24
CA PHE A 115 -14.57 -1.61 -14.14
C PHE A 115 -13.24 -0.96 -14.54
N ARG A 116 -13.26 -0.04 -15.51
CA ARG A 116 -12.10 0.76 -15.97
C ARG A 116 -12.39 2.24 -15.78
N GLY A 117 -11.36 3.04 -15.51
CA GLY A 117 -11.50 4.48 -15.30
C GLY A 117 -12.03 4.85 -13.92
N ASP A 118 -12.72 5.98 -13.83
CA ASP A 118 -13.26 6.51 -12.58
C ASP A 118 -14.60 5.83 -12.25
N ILE A 119 -14.63 5.09 -11.15
CA ILE A 119 -15.80 4.31 -10.72
C ILE A 119 -16.11 4.57 -9.24
N GLU A 120 -17.32 4.21 -8.81
CA GLU A 120 -17.72 4.21 -7.41
C GLU A 120 -17.73 2.78 -6.86
N GLN A 121 -17.13 2.58 -5.69
CA GLN A 121 -17.19 1.30 -4.99
C GLN A 121 -17.82 1.44 -3.62
N VAL A 122 -18.72 0.53 -3.28
CA VAL A 122 -19.20 0.37 -1.91
C VAL A 122 -18.25 -0.60 -1.19
N PRO A 123 -17.46 -0.14 -0.18
CA PRO A 123 -16.54 -1.02 0.54
C PRO A 123 -17.28 -2.17 1.20
N SER A 124 -16.70 -3.38 1.23
CA SER A 124 -17.27 -4.52 1.96
C SER A 124 -17.37 -4.25 3.48
N MET A 125 -18.33 -4.92 4.13
CA MET A 125 -18.40 -5.00 5.60
C MET A 125 -17.13 -5.63 6.21
N PHE A 126 -16.44 -6.50 5.48
CA PHE A 126 -15.15 -7.07 5.87
C PHE A 126 -13.97 -6.17 5.48
N SER A 127 -14.01 -4.90 5.92
CA SER A 127 -12.98 -3.90 5.64
C SER A 127 -12.48 -3.18 6.90
N ALA A 128 -11.32 -2.53 6.78
CA ALA A 128 -10.73 -1.71 7.85
C ALA A 128 -11.33 -0.30 7.98
N VAL A 129 -12.30 0.06 7.12
CA VAL A 129 -13.05 1.33 7.23
C VAL A 129 -13.69 1.40 8.61
N LYS A 130 -13.71 2.60 9.21
CA LYS A 130 -14.30 2.80 10.54
C LYS A 130 -15.68 3.43 10.43
N HIS A 131 -16.64 2.87 11.16
CA HIS A 131 -17.92 3.48 11.46
C HIS A 131 -17.97 3.78 12.96
N GLN A 132 -18.20 5.05 13.32
CA GLN A 132 -18.20 5.52 14.73
C GLN A 132 -16.98 5.02 15.54
N GLY A 133 -15.79 5.08 14.94
CA GLY A 133 -14.53 4.67 15.56
C GLY A 133 -14.25 3.16 15.59
N LYS A 134 -15.22 2.30 15.23
CA LYS A 134 -15.04 0.84 15.16
C LYS A 134 -14.81 0.39 13.70
N PRO A 135 -13.82 -0.47 13.41
CA PRO A 135 -13.65 -1.05 12.08
C PRO A 135 -14.86 -1.92 11.66
N LEU A 136 -15.27 -1.84 10.39
CA LEU A 136 -16.43 -2.57 9.85
C LEU A 136 -16.28 -4.08 10.00
N TYR A 137 -15.08 -4.63 9.79
CA TYR A 137 -14.86 -6.08 9.95
C TYR A 137 -15.19 -6.59 11.36
N LYS A 138 -15.10 -5.74 12.39
CA LYS A 138 -15.49 -6.13 13.76
C LYS A 138 -17.01 -6.20 13.92
N LEU A 139 -17.73 -5.32 13.24
CA LEU A 139 -19.20 -5.31 13.23
C LEU A 139 -19.74 -6.48 12.39
N ALA A 140 -19.13 -6.75 11.23
CA ALA A 140 -19.46 -7.89 10.38
C ALA A 140 -19.38 -9.23 11.14
N ARG A 141 -18.31 -9.43 11.91
CA ARG A 141 -18.13 -10.62 12.77
C ARG A 141 -19.15 -10.73 13.91
N GLN A 142 -19.86 -9.65 14.23
CA GLN A 142 -20.97 -9.64 15.19
C GLN A 142 -22.32 -9.83 14.50
N GLY A 143 -22.35 -10.05 13.17
CA GLY A 143 -23.57 -10.11 12.38
C GLY A 143 -24.26 -8.76 12.21
N ILE A 144 -23.57 -7.65 12.49
CA ILE A 144 -24.12 -6.30 12.35
C ILE A 144 -23.81 -5.79 10.96
N GLU A 145 -24.84 -5.54 10.17
CA GLU A 145 -24.74 -4.88 8.88
C GLU A 145 -24.93 -3.37 9.02
N ILE A 146 -24.10 -2.61 8.31
CA ILE A 146 -24.13 -1.15 8.29
C ILE A 146 -24.16 -0.71 6.83
N GLU A 147 -25.00 0.25 6.51
CA GLU A 147 -25.02 0.90 5.19
C GLU A 147 -23.72 1.70 4.99
N ARG A 148 -23.08 1.54 3.82
CA ARG A 148 -21.83 2.22 3.48
C ARG A 148 -22.04 3.06 2.24
N GLU A 149 -21.58 4.31 2.30
CA GLU A 149 -21.53 5.17 1.14
C GLU A 149 -20.50 4.66 0.13
N ALA A 150 -20.85 4.79 -1.16
CA ALA A 150 -19.92 4.54 -2.25
C ALA A 150 -18.77 5.56 -2.22
N ARG A 151 -17.60 5.16 -2.71
CA ARG A 151 -16.39 5.98 -2.71
C ARG A 151 -15.76 5.98 -4.09
N PRO A 152 -15.27 7.14 -4.56
CA PRO A 152 -14.59 7.22 -5.84
C PRO A 152 -13.24 6.52 -5.77
N VAL A 153 -12.96 5.70 -6.79
CA VAL A 153 -11.67 5.09 -7.06
C VAL A 153 -11.41 5.16 -8.56
N THR A 154 -10.15 5.00 -8.95
CA THR A 154 -9.75 5.01 -10.36
C THR A 154 -9.05 3.69 -10.66
N ILE A 155 -9.55 2.97 -11.67
CA ILE A 155 -8.94 1.77 -12.21
C ILE A 155 -8.20 2.13 -13.48
N TYR A 156 -6.88 2.33 -13.36
CA TYR A 156 -6.02 2.72 -14.48
C TYR A 156 -5.84 1.60 -15.50
N ARG A 157 -5.86 0.34 -15.04
CA ARG A 157 -5.74 -0.87 -15.88
C ARG A 157 -6.52 -2.01 -15.23
N ASN A 158 -7.26 -2.77 -16.03
CA ASN A 158 -7.94 -3.99 -15.61
C ASN A 158 -7.98 -4.95 -16.81
N GLU A 159 -7.08 -5.92 -16.84
CA GLU A 159 -6.86 -6.78 -18.00
C GLU A 159 -6.94 -8.27 -17.64
N ILE A 160 -7.50 -9.06 -18.54
CA ILE A 160 -7.51 -10.53 -18.44
C ILE A 160 -6.11 -11.07 -18.74
N VAL A 161 -5.47 -11.63 -17.72
CA VAL A 161 -4.20 -12.36 -17.84
C VAL A 161 -4.43 -13.79 -18.28
N ASP A 162 -5.41 -14.47 -17.68
CA ASP A 162 -5.78 -15.85 -17.99
C ASP A 162 -7.27 -16.08 -17.71
N PHE A 163 -7.88 -16.98 -18.47
CA PHE A 163 -9.22 -17.46 -18.19
C PHE A 163 -9.32 -18.93 -18.57
N THR A 164 -9.38 -19.78 -17.56
CA THR A 164 -9.44 -21.25 -17.69
C THR A 164 -10.54 -21.80 -16.81
N ASP A 165 -11.43 -22.60 -17.39
CA ASP A 165 -12.64 -23.12 -16.75
C ASP A 165 -13.49 -22.01 -16.11
N ASP A 166 -13.53 -21.97 -14.78
CA ASP A 166 -14.25 -20.98 -13.97
C ASP A 166 -13.29 -20.07 -13.17
N ARG A 167 -12.01 -20.01 -13.58
CA ARG A 167 -10.99 -19.15 -12.98
C ARG A 167 -10.58 -18.04 -13.93
N LEU A 168 -10.82 -16.81 -13.49
CA LEU A 168 -10.45 -15.60 -14.22
C LEU A 168 -9.31 -14.90 -13.49
N THR A 169 -8.16 -14.74 -14.13
CA THR A 169 -7.03 -13.99 -13.56
C THR A 169 -6.96 -12.60 -14.20
N LEU A 170 -6.97 -11.57 -13.36
CA LEU A 170 -6.93 -10.16 -13.73
C LEU A 170 -5.66 -9.50 -13.23
N GLU A 171 -5.08 -8.61 -14.03
CA GLU A 171 -4.11 -7.61 -13.57
C GLU A 171 -4.83 -6.27 -13.40
N VAL A 172 -4.80 -5.73 -12.17
CA VAL A 172 -5.53 -4.52 -11.79
C VAL A 172 -4.55 -3.47 -11.26
N HIS A 173 -4.38 -2.37 -11.99
CA HIS A 173 -3.68 -1.17 -11.52
C HIS A 173 -4.70 -0.12 -11.10
N CYS A 174 -4.67 0.29 -9.83
CA CYS A 174 -5.72 1.12 -9.27
C CYS A 174 -5.21 2.11 -8.22
N SER A 175 -6.01 3.15 -7.98
CA SER A 175 -5.74 4.15 -6.95
C SER A 175 -5.99 3.59 -5.54
N LYS A 176 -5.55 4.34 -4.53
CA LYS A 176 -5.73 3.97 -3.11
C LYS A 176 -7.18 3.72 -2.74
N GLY A 177 -7.41 2.72 -1.88
CA GLY A 177 -8.73 2.43 -1.32
C GLY A 177 -9.63 1.58 -2.20
N THR A 178 -9.15 1.16 -3.38
CA THR A 178 -9.81 0.17 -4.24
C THR A 178 -9.88 -1.20 -3.56
N TYR A 179 -11.05 -1.84 -3.63
CA TYR A 179 -11.29 -3.18 -3.13
C TYR A 179 -11.41 -4.16 -4.32
N VAL A 180 -10.37 -4.95 -4.56
CA VAL A 180 -10.40 -6.00 -5.61
C VAL A 180 -11.50 -7.04 -5.35
N ARG A 181 -11.82 -7.29 -4.07
CA ARG A 181 -12.96 -8.13 -3.67
C ARG A 181 -14.30 -7.61 -4.16
N THR A 182 -14.47 -6.28 -4.16
CA THR A 182 -15.68 -5.63 -4.70
C THR A 182 -15.72 -5.75 -6.22
N ILE A 183 -14.59 -5.56 -6.93
CA ILE A 183 -14.51 -5.79 -8.38
C ILE A 183 -14.92 -7.23 -8.72
N ALA A 184 -14.41 -8.22 -7.98
CA ALA A 184 -14.74 -9.61 -8.20
C ALA A 184 -16.24 -9.88 -8.04
N HIS A 185 -16.80 -9.45 -6.91
CA HIS A 185 -18.22 -9.60 -6.62
C HIS A 185 -19.10 -8.97 -7.71
N ASP A 186 -18.87 -7.69 -8.00
CA ASP A 186 -19.72 -6.91 -8.90
C ASP A 186 -19.62 -7.41 -10.36
N LEU A 187 -18.41 -7.78 -10.81
CA LEU A 187 -18.21 -8.43 -12.11
C LEU A 187 -18.96 -9.78 -12.18
N GLY A 188 -18.87 -10.58 -11.11
CA GLY A 188 -19.58 -11.86 -11.02
C GLY A 188 -21.10 -11.69 -11.12
N GLU A 189 -21.66 -10.69 -10.45
CA GLU A 189 -23.09 -10.36 -10.53
C GLU A 189 -23.48 -9.87 -11.93
N GLN A 190 -22.68 -9.02 -12.56
CA GLN A 190 -22.91 -8.56 -13.93
C GLN A 190 -22.87 -9.71 -14.95
N LEU A 191 -21.99 -10.69 -14.74
CA LEU A 191 -21.92 -11.91 -15.55
C LEU A 191 -23.06 -12.89 -15.22
N GLY A 192 -23.78 -12.69 -14.11
CA GLY A 192 -24.94 -13.49 -13.69
C GLY A 192 -24.60 -14.80 -12.97
N CYS A 193 -23.33 -15.06 -12.68
CA CYS A 193 -22.87 -16.29 -12.03
C CYS A 193 -22.33 -16.06 -10.60
N GLY A 194 -22.06 -14.82 -10.22
CA GLY A 194 -21.38 -14.49 -8.97
C GLY A 194 -19.88 -14.83 -9.02
N ALA A 195 -19.09 -14.20 -8.16
CA ALA A 195 -17.67 -14.50 -8.04
C ALA A 195 -17.09 -14.02 -6.71
N HIS A 196 -15.92 -14.56 -6.38
CA HIS A 196 -15.10 -14.10 -5.26
C HIS A 196 -13.61 -14.19 -5.62
N VAL A 197 -12.77 -13.54 -4.83
CA VAL A 197 -11.31 -13.62 -4.97
C VAL A 197 -10.78 -14.93 -4.38
N GLU A 198 -10.25 -15.82 -5.21
CA GLU A 198 -9.62 -17.09 -4.81
C GLU A 198 -8.14 -16.89 -4.41
N ALA A 199 -7.44 -15.99 -5.11
CA ALA A 199 -6.07 -15.60 -4.80
C ALA A 199 -5.83 -14.13 -5.13
N LEU A 200 -4.99 -13.47 -4.32
CA LEU A 200 -4.63 -12.07 -4.51
C LEU A 200 -3.15 -11.84 -4.20
N ARG A 201 -2.44 -11.22 -5.13
CA ARG A 201 -1.05 -10.78 -4.94
C ARG A 201 -0.92 -9.32 -5.30
N ARG A 202 -0.39 -8.50 -4.39
CA ARG A 202 -0.01 -7.12 -4.71
C ARG A 202 1.40 -7.12 -5.27
N THR A 203 1.54 -6.77 -6.54
CA THR A 203 2.82 -6.75 -7.27
C THR A 203 3.53 -5.41 -7.16
N THR A 204 2.79 -4.32 -6.89
CA THR A 204 3.37 -2.99 -6.67
C THR A 204 2.66 -2.21 -5.57
N ALA A 205 3.40 -1.35 -4.87
CA ALA A 205 2.84 -0.38 -3.94
C ALA A 205 3.65 0.92 -3.96
N GLY A 206 3.19 1.90 -4.74
CA GLY A 206 3.94 3.13 -5.00
C GLY A 206 5.26 2.83 -5.72
N PRO A 207 6.42 3.24 -5.17
CA PRO A 207 7.71 3.04 -5.83
C PRO A 207 8.21 1.58 -5.76
N TYR A 208 7.62 0.76 -4.89
CA TYR A 208 8.10 -0.60 -4.60
C TYR A 208 7.43 -1.66 -5.47
N ARG A 209 8.23 -2.61 -5.92
CA ARG A 209 7.85 -3.72 -6.81
C ARG A 209 8.37 -5.05 -6.29
N GLU A 210 8.12 -6.13 -7.04
CA GLU A 210 8.51 -7.48 -6.63
C GLU A 210 10.03 -7.66 -6.46
N ASP A 211 10.84 -6.96 -7.25
CA ASP A 211 12.31 -7.01 -7.16
C ASP A 211 12.88 -6.48 -5.83
N ASP A 212 12.09 -5.70 -5.07
CA ASP A 212 12.49 -5.14 -3.78
C ASP A 212 12.21 -6.08 -2.60
N LEU A 213 11.51 -7.21 -2.85
CA LEU A 213 10.92 -8.04 -1.82
C LEU A 213 11.97 -8.77 -0.98
N VAL A 214 11.70 -8.81 0.32
CA VAL A 214 12.35 -9.72 1.26
C VAL A 214 11.32 -10.58 1.97
N THR A 215 11.65 -11.85 2.17
CA THR A 215 10.86 -12.79 2.95
C THR A 215 11.31 -12.82 4.41
N PHE A 216 10.46 -13.33 5.31
CA PHE A 216 10.86 -13.51 6.71
C PHE A 216 12.03 -14.47 6.89
N ASP A 217 12.18 -15.45 6.00
CA ASP A 217 13.25 -16.44 6.10
C ASP A 217 14.60 -15.84 5.67
N GLU A 218 14.60 -15.00 4.63
CA GLU A 218 15.79 -14.22 4.24
C GLU A 218 16.19 -13.23 5.33
N MET A 219 15.23 -12.48 5.86
CA MET A 219 15.48 -11.57 6.98
C MET A 219 16.01 -12.32 8.21
N SER A 220 15.52 -13.54 8.49
CA SER A 220 16.03 -14.33 9.62
C SER A 220 17.48 -14.75 9.40
N ARG A 221 17.83 -15.22 8.20
CA ARG A 221 19.22 -15.52 7.80
C ARG A 221 20.13 -14.30 7.89
N MET A 222 19.69 -13.13 7.41
CA MET A 222 20.43 -11.89 7.55
C MET A 222 20.64 -11.50 9.02
N ALA A 223 19.62 -11.70 9.87
CA ALA A 223 19.71 -11.41 11.30
C ALA A 223 20.73 -12.31 12.03
N GLU A 224 20.77 -13.60 11.72
CA GLU A 224 21.77 -14.54 12.25
C GLU A 224 23.21 -14.11 11.92
N LEU A 225 23.40 -13.50 10.75
CA LEU A 225 24.69 -12.97 10.30
C LEU A 225 24.97 -11.53 10.77
N GLY A 226 24.07 -10.90 11.53
CA GLY A 226 24.20 -9.51 11.97
C GLY A 226 24.03 -8.46 10.85
N ARG A 227 23.45 -8.86 9.71
CA ARG A 227 23.30 -8.08 8.48
C ARG A 227 21.85 -7.65 8.19
N LEU A 228 20.96 -7.76 9.17
CA LEU A 228 19.52 -7.49 8.99
C LEU A 228 19.23 -6.10 8.39
N ASP A 229 20.01 -5.08 8.77
CA ASP A 229 19.80 -3.70 8.31
C ASP A 229 20.03 -3.54 6.78
N GLU A 230 20.63 -4.53 6.10
CA GLU A 230 20.75 -4.56 4.63
C GLU A 230 19.40 -4.78 3.93
N ALA A 231 18.39 -5.30 4.63
CA ALA A 231 17.03 -5.41 4.11
C ALA A 231 16.24 -4.09 4.15
N LEU A 232 16.86 -3.00 4.63
CA LEU A 232 16.23 -1.68 4.68
C LEU A 232 16.48 -0.91 3.39
N GLN A 233 15.40 -0.53 2.73
CA GLN A 233 15.42 0.53 1.74
C GLN A 233 15.61 1.90 2.44
N PRO A 234 16.39 2.83 1.85
CA PRO A 234 16.56 4.18 2.39
C PRO A 234 15.22 4.91 2.53
N VAL A 235 15.05 5.76 3.55
CA VAL A 235 13.77 6.47 3.79
C VAL A 235 13.30 7.28 2.58
N ALA A 236 14.24 7.83 1.82
CA ALA A 236 13.96 8.66 0.65
C ALA A 236 13.25 7.92 -0.49
N THR A 237 13.35 6.58 -0.56
CA THR A 237 12.69 5.80 -1.62
C THR A 237 11.17 5.88 -1.50
N ALA A 238 10.62 6.06 -0.28
CA ALA A 238 9.19 6.25 -0.03
C ALA A 238 8.57 7.48 -0.73
N VAL A 239 9.43 8.42 -1.15
CA VAL A 239 9.07 9.69 -1.81
C VAL A 239 9.92 9.92 -3.06
N GLY A 240 10.42 8.82 -3.65
CA GLY A 240 11.40 8.84 -4.74
C GLY A 240 10.91 9.52 -6.02
N GLN A 241 9.60 9.67 -6.19
CA GLN A 241 8.98 10.31 -7.35
C GLN A 241 9.18 11.84 -7.39
N TRP A 242 9.56 12.47 -6.27
CA TRP A 242 9.72 13.92 -6.22
C TRP A 242 11.14 14.36 -6.60
N PRO A 243 11.32 15.51 -7.27
CA PRO A 243 12.64 16.06 -7.55
C PRO A 243 13.45 16.30 -6.27
N THR A 244 14.77 16.25 -6.41
CA THR A 244 15.72 16.48 -5.32
C THR A 244 16.12 17.96 -5.27
N VAL A 245 16.16 18.52 -4.07
CA VAL A 245 16.73 19.83 -3.77
C VAL A 245 17.86 19.62 -2.75
N GLU A 246 19.04 20.05 -3.13
CA GLU A 246 20.23 19.98 -2.30
C GLU A 246 20.45 21.30 -1.55
N LEU A 247 20.76 21.19 -0.27
CA LEU A 247 20.92 22.30 0.64
C LEU A 247 22.36 22.29 1.15
N ALA A 248 23.07 23.38 0.92
CA ALA A 248 24.43 23.58 1.43
C ALA A 248 24.46 24.76 2.40
N GLY A 249 25.13 24.61 3.54
CA GLY A 249 25.36 25.70 4.50
C GLY A 249 24.08 26.21 5.18
N ALA A 250 23.92 27.54 5.24
CA ALA A 250 22.89 28.21 6.04
C ALA A 250 21.43 27.83 5.69
N PRO A 251 21.03 27.66 4.42
CA PRO A 251 19.69 27.18 4.06
C PRO A 251 19.25 25.90 4.79
N ALA A 252 20.12 24.90 4.94
CA ALA A 252 19.77 23.65 5.62
C ALA A 252 19.46 23.89 7.11
N PHE A 253 20.23 24.78 7.76
CA PHE A 253 20.04 25.15 9.16
C PHE A 253 18.69 25.83 9.42
N TYR A 254 18.32 26.82 8.58
CA TYR A 254 17.05 27.54 8.71
C TYR A 254 15.85 26.65 8.37
N LEU A 255 15.99 25.79 7.36
CA LEU A 255 14.93 24.86 6.96
C LEU A 255 14.64 23.84 8.08
N LYS A 256 15.67 23.33 8.77
CA LYS A 256 15.50 22.46 9.96
C LYS A 256 14.78 23.15 11.13
N GLN A 257 14.72 24.48 11.14
CA GLN A 257 13.96 25.28 12.12
C GLN A 257 12.56 25.68 11.63
N GLY A 258 12.11 25.14 10.50
CA GLY A 258 10.78 25.40 9.95
C GLY A 258 10.70 26.64 9.05
N GLN A 259 11.83 27.29 8.73
CA GLN A 259 11.83 28.50 7.91
C GLN A 259 11.91 28.16 6.42
N PRO A 260 11.06 28.74 5.55
CA PRO A 260 11.21 28.61 4.10
C PRO A 260 12.48 29.33 3.62
N VAL A 261 13.22 28.71 2.72
CA VAL A 261 14.51 29.23 2.21
C VAL A 261 14.52 29.28 0.69
N LEU A 262 15.25 30.25 0.12
CA LEU A 262 15.53 30.27 -1.30
C LEU A 262 16.68 29.31 -1.61
N VAL A 263 16.49 28.42 -2.58
CA VAL A 263 17.52 27.47 -3.01
C VAL A 263 17.76 27.68 -4.51
N PRO A 264 19.00 27.98 -4.93
CA PRO A 264 19.33 28.09 -6.34
C PRO A 264 18.95 26.81 -7.11
N HIS A 265 18.40 26.97 -8.31
CA HIS A 265 18.03 25.87 -9.20
C HIS A 265 17.00 24.87 -8.65
N ALA A 266 16.26 25.23 -7.59
CA ALA A 266 15.11 24.45 -7.16
C ALA A 266 13.99 24.49 -8.23
N PRO A 267 13.12 23.47 -8.27
CA PRO A 267 11.88 23.51 -9.06
C PRO A 267 11.03 24.74 -8.73
N THR A 268 10.17 25.13 -9.67
CA THR A 268 9.30 26.33 -9.53
C THR A 268 7.99 26.05 -8.80
N GLU A 269 7.61 24.79 -8.63
CA GLU A 269 6.39 24.36 -7.95
C GLU A 269 6.50 22.91 -7.45
N GLY A 270 5.54 22.50 -6.61
CA GLY A 270 5.35 21.11 -6.23
C GLY A 270 6.23 20.61 -5.08
N TRP A 271 6.18 19.30 -4.87
CA TRP A 271 6.87 18.62 -3.78
C TRP A 271 8.32 18.31 -4.12
N VAL A 272 9.20 18.38 -3.13
CA VAL A 272 10.64 18.10 -3.27
C VAL A 272 11.16 17.20 -2.16
N ARG A 273 12.15 16.37 -2.49
CA ARG A 273 13.02 15.70 -1.52
C ARG A 273 14.14 16.66 -1.13
N LEU A 274 14.46 16.73 0.15
CA LEU A 274 15.46 17.63 0.69
C LEU A 274 16.68 16.84 1.14
N TYR A 275 17.84 17.24 0.63
CA TYR A 275 19.13 16.65 0.99
C TYR A 275 20.06 17.74 1.55
N GLU A 276 20.70 17.46 2.67
CA GLU A 276 21.78 18.30 3.21
C GLU A 276 23.12 17.75 2.69
N GLN A 277 23.91 18.62 2.07
CA GLN A 277 25.24 18.26 1.57
C GLN A 277 26.23 18.11 2.74
N GLU A 278 26.83 16.92 2.89
CA GLU A 278 27.83 16.61 3.90
C GLU A 278 28.96 15.79 3.27
N ASN A 279 30.19 16.33 3.22
CA ASN A 279 31.39 15.64 2.71
C ASN A 279 31.25 15.00 1.31
N ASN A 280 30.63 15.71 0.35
CA ASN A 280 30.32 15.26 -1.01
C ASN A 280 29.20 14.21 -1.16
N ASP A 281 28.56 13.80 -0.06
CA ASP A 281 27.36 12.96 -0.07
C ASP A 281 26.13 13.76 0.40
N GLY A 282 24.99 13.52 -0.24
CA GLY A 282 23.71 14.10 0.17
C GLY A 282 23.05 13.25 1.25
N ARG A 283 22.81 13.82 2.44
CA ARG A 283 21.99 13.18 3.48
C ARG A 283 20.53 13.60 3.32
N PHE A 284 19.62 12.63 3.18
CA PHE A 284 18.19 12.92 3.16
C PHE A 284 17.71 13.47 4.51
N ILE A 285 17.14 14.67 4.50
CA ILE A 285 16.64 15.35 5.72
C ILE A 285 15.12 15.47 5.74
N GLY A 286 14.42 15.14 4.65
CA GLY A 286 12.97 15.12 4.60
C GLY A 286 12.39 15.65 3.29
N VAL A 287 11.17 16.20 3.36
CA VAL A 287 10.44 16.70 2.20
C VAL A 287 9.94 18.12 2.43
N GLY A 288 9.89 18.87 1.35
CA GLY A 288 9.40 20.23 1.29
C GLY A 288 8.46 20.45 0.13
N GLU A 289 7.97 21.68 0.03
CA GLU A 289 7.09 22.13 -1.04
C GLU A 289 7.55 23.52 -1.49
N ILE A 290 7.55 23.75 -2.80
CA ILE A 290 7.85 25.05 -3.37
C ILE A 290 6.64 25.98 -3.19
N LEU A 291 6.85 27.13 -2.56
CA LEU A 291 5.85 28.15 -2.37
C LEU A 291 5.71 29.03 -3.62
N GLY A 292 4.60 29.77 -3.74
CA GLY A 292 4.37 30.69 -4.86
C GLY A 292 5.38 31.84 -4.96
N ASP A 293 6.20 32.07 -3.93
CA ASP A 293 7.32 33.03 -3.96
C ASP A 293 8.67 32.38 -4.30
N GLY A 294 8.68 31.11 -4.71
CA GLY A 294 9.88 30.36 -5.12
C GLY A 294 10.71 29.80 -3.95
N ARG A 295 10.31 30.03 -2.69
CA ARG A 295 11.01 29.43 -1.53
C ARG A 295 10.60 27.99 -1.32
N VAL A 296 11.54 27.19 -0.82
CA VAL A 296 11.33 25.81 -0.38
C VAL A 296 10.88 25.82 1.08
N ALA A 297 9.63 25.44 1.35
CA ALA A 297 9.09 25.31 2.70
C ALA A 297 9.26 23.87 3.24
N PRO A 298 9.76 23.67 4.47
CA PRO A 298 9.80 22.35 5.08
C PRO A 298 8.39 21.85 5.40
N ARG A 299 8.09 20.60 5.04
CA ARG A 299 6.80 19.95 5.35
C ARG A 299 6.94 18.81 6.34
N ARG A 300 7.94 17.94 6.14
CA ARG A 300 8.21 16.83 7.06
C ARG A 300 9.69 16.50 7.07
N LEU A 301 10.32 16.59 8.24
CA LEU A 301 11.76 16.40 8.40
C LEU A 301 12.13 15.20 9.30
N ILE A 302 13.34 14.67 9.06
CA ILE A 302 14.05 13.66 9.83
C ILE A 302 15.14 14.38 10.64
N VAL A 303 14.70 15.17 11.62
CA VAL A 303 15.57 15.82 12.63
C VAL A 303 15.47 15.05 13.93
#